data_AF-A0A1Q7B4V6-F1
#
_entry.id   AF-A0A1Q7B4V6-F1
#
_cell.length_a   1.000
_cell.length_b   1.000
_cell.length_c   1.000
_cell.angle_alpha   90.00
_cell.angle_beta   90.00
_cell.angle_gamma   90.00
#
_symmetry.space_group_name_H-M   'P 1'
#
loop_
_entity.id
_entity.type
_entity.pdbx_description
1 polymer ?
#
loop_
_entity_poly.entity_id
_entity_poly.type
_entity_poly.pdbx_seq_one_letter_code
_entity_poly.pdbx_strand_id
1 'polypeptide(L)'
;MVDLIAGQIPLASVDLTSAYPHIQTGRLIALGLIDGKRFAAAPEIPTIAESGVLGFGRASGFIGLFAPAGTPTPIVKQLSREVAAILATPNAQTTARTLTAAIAYQDDEAFARFLAGESVKWKQALSSLDLRQ
;
A
#
# COMPACT_ATOMS: atom_id res chain seq x y z
N MET A 1 -14.29 -6.71 -3.42
CA MET A 1 -14.76 -5.69 -4.39
C MET A 1 -16.09 -6.09 -5.03
N VAL A 2 -16.20 -7.27 -5.63
CA VAL A 2 -17.43 -7.74 -6.29
C VAL A 2 -18.66 -7.67 -5.36
N ASP A 3 -18.56 -8.24 -4.16
CA ASP A 3 -19.67 -8.23 -3.18
C ASP A 3 -20.10 -6.83 -2.74
N LEU A 4 -19.14 -5.91 -2.61
CA LEU A 4 -19.42 -4.51 -2.25
C LEU A 4 -20.18 -3.79 -3.37
N ILE A 5 -19.72 -3.95 -4.62
CA ILE A 5 -20.37 -3.34 -5.80
C ILE A 5 -21.75 -3.95 -6.03
N ALA A 6 -21.91 -5.25 -5.77
CA ALA A 6 -23.19 -5.96 -5.89
C ALA A 6 -24.13 -5.71 -4.69
N GLY A 7 -23.72 -4.91 -3.70
CA GLY A 7 -24.52 -4.57 -2.53
C GLY A 7 -24.73 -5.72 -1.53
N GLN A 8 -23.95 -6.81 -1.64
CA GLN A 8 -24.03 -7.95 -0.72
C GLN A 8 -23.43 -7.63 0.65
N ILE A 9 -22.43 -6.74 0.67
CA ILE A 9 -21.86 -6.20 1.91
C ILE A 9 -21.94 -4.66 1.88
N PRO A 10 -22.23 -4.01 3.01
CA PRO A 10 -22.40 -2.56 3.06
C PRO A 10 -21.08 -1.79 3.16
N LEU A 11 -19.99 -2.46 3.56
CA LEU A 11 -18.70 -1.85 3.83
C LEU A 11 -17.58 -2.86 3.63
N ALA A 12 -16.45 -2.41 3.09
CA ALA A 12 -15.20 -3.18 3.05
C ALA A 12 -13.98 -2.27 3.14
N SER A 13 -12.90 -2.79 3.74
CA SER A 13 -11.56 -2.24 3.56
C SER A 13 -10.93 -2.88 2.33
N VAL A 14 -10.52 -2.07 1.35
CA VAL A 14 -10.00 -2.51 0.05
C VAL A 14 -8.88 -1.59 -0.41
N ASP A 15 -8.02 -2.09 -1.29
CA ASP A 15 -6.97 -1.27 -1.90
C ASP A 15 -7.57 -0.17 -2.76
N LEU A 16 -7.04 1.05 -2.61
CA LEU A 16 -7.49 2.23 -3.34
C LEU A 16 -7.40 2.02 -4.86
N THR A 17 -6.38 1.32 -5.34
CA THR A 17 -6.18 0.98 -6.76
C THR A 17 -7.38 0.27 -7.36
N SER A 18 -8.05 -0.59 -6.58
CA SER A 18 -9.25 -1.32 -7.00
C SER A 18 -10.54 -0.52 -6.83
N ALA A 19 -10.60 0.36 -5.83
CA ALA A 19 -11.81 1.10 -5.47
C ALA A 19 -11.98 2.40 -6.26
N TYR A 20 -10.88 3.06 -6.61
CA TYR A 20 -10.89 4.44 -7.11
C TYR A 20 -11.74 4.65 -8.37
N PRO A 21 -11.74 3.78 -9.40
CA PRO A 21 -12.63 3.93 -10.55
C PRO A 21 -14.12 3.90 -10.18
N HIS A 22 -14.48 3.15 -9.13
CA HIS A 22 -15.86 3.07 -8.65
C HIS A 22 -16.24 4.26 -7.76
N ILE A 23 -15.28 4.83 -7.04
CA ILE A 23 -15.43 6.08 -6.29
C ILE A 23 -15.65 7.25 -7.25
N GLN A 24 -14.83 7.36 -8.30
CA GLN A 24 -14.94 8.43 -9.30
C GLN A 24 -16.27 8.41 -10.06
N THR A 25 -16.88 7.23 -10.22
CA THR A 25 -18.20 7.08 -10.87
C THR A 25 -19.37 7.23 -9.89
N GLY A 26 -19.11 7.50 -8.61
CA GLY A 26 -20.14 7.62 -7.57
C GLY A 26 -20.81 6.29 -7.18
N ARG A 27 -20.31 5.15 -7.69
CA ARG A 27 -20.82 3.82 -7.34
C ARG A 27 -20.41 3.38 -5.94
N LEU A 28 -19.27 3.88 -5.46
CA LEU A 28 -18.82 3.70 -4.09
C LEU A 28 -18.55 5.06 -3.44
N ILE A 29 -18.69 5.11 -2.13
CA ILE A 29 -18.31 6.27 -1.32
C ILE A 29 -17.09 5.87 -0.50
N ALA A 30 -16.01 6.65 -0.61
CA ALA A 30 -14.83 6.47 0.22
C ALA A 30 -15.05 7.11 1.60
N LEU A 31 -15.01 6.32 2.67
CA LEU A 31 -15.14 6.83 4.04
C LEU A 31 -13.83 7.41 4.59
N GLY A 32 -12.68 6.92 4.10
CA GLY A 32 -11.37 7.47 4.45
C GLY A 32 -10.23 6.52 4.13
N LEU A 33 -9.02 7.07 4.03
CA LEU A 33 -7.78 6.31 3.86
C LEU A 33 -7.23 5.87 5.23
N ILE A 34 -6.74 4.62 5.31
CA ILE A 34 -6.10 4.05 6.51
C ILE A 34 -4.60 4.44 6.58
N ASP A 35 -4.10 5.17 5.58
CA ASP A 35 -2.75 5.76 5.57
C ASP A 35 -2.72 7.03 6.44
N GLY A 36 -1.53 7.37 6.95
CA GLY A 36 -1.31 8.54 7.79
C GLY A 36 -1.34 9.86 7.02
N LYS A 37 -1.36 9.79 5.69
CA LYS A 37 -1.47 10.95 4.79
C LYS A 37 -2.42 10.66 3.63
N ARG A 38 -2.99 11.73 3.07
CA ARG A 38 -3.79 11.63 1.84
C ARG A 38 -2.95 11.13 0.67
N PHE A 39 -3.61 10.44 -0.25
CA PHE A 39 -2.97 9.98 -1.47
C PHE A 39 -3.01 11.10 -2.52
N ALA A 40 -1.86 11.43 -3.13
CA ALA A 40 -1.78 12.58 -4.04
C ALA A 40 -2.66 12.46 -5.29
N ALA A 41 -2.97 11.23 -5.74
CA ALA A 41 -3.87 11.00 -6.87
C ALA A 41 -5.37 10.97 -6.48
N ALA A 42 -5.68 11.01 -5.18
CA ALA A 42 -7.03 11.09 -4.63
C ALA A 42 -7.08 12.06 -3.42
N PRO A 43 -6.67 13.34 -3.60
CA PRO A 43 -6.53 14.30 -2.50
C PRO A 43 -7.85 14.68 -1.84
N GLU A 44 -8.98 14.42 -2.50
CA GLU A 44 -10.34 14.62 -2.00
C GLU A 44 -10.73 13.61 -0.92
N ILE A 45 -10.07 12.45 -0.85
CA ILE A 45 -10.36 11.42 0.16
C ILE A 45 -9.56 11.73 1.43
N PRO A 46 -10.22 12.04 2.56
CA PRO A 46 -9.52 12.30 3.82
C PRO A 46 -8.90 11.02 4.39
N THR A 47 -7.94 11.16 5.29
CA THR A 47 -7.52 10.03 6.12
C THR A 47 -8.53 9.81 7.25
N ILE A 48 -8.58 8.60 7.79
CA ILE A 48 -9.39 8.31 8.98
C ILE A 48 -8.88 9.12 10.19
N ALA A 49 -7.57 9.38 10.26
CA ALA A 49 -6.97 10.21 11.30
C ALA A 49 -7.45 11.67 11.26
N GLU A 50 -7.65 12.24 10.06
CA GLU A 50 -8.21 13.59 9.89
C GLU A 50 -9.66 13.69 10.38
N SER A 51 -10.36 12.56 10.48
CA SER A 51 -11.73 12.48 11.01
C SER A 51 -11.78 12.32 12.54
N GLY A 52 -10.64 12.44 13.23
CA GLY A 52 -10.54 12.45 14.69
C GLY A 52 -10.28 11.09 15.34
N VAL A 53 -10.10 10.02 14.54
CA VAL A 53 -9.75 8.69 15.06
C VAL A 53 -8.23 8.59 15.19
N LEU A 54 -7.72 8.96 16.36
CA LEU A 54 -6.29 8.92 16.66
C LEU A 54 -5.76 7.48 16.64
N GLY A 55 -4.53 7.29 16.13
CA GLY A 55 -3.89 5.97 16.04
C GLY A 55 -4.19 5.19 14.76
N PHE A 56 -5.17 5.63 13.95
CA PHE A 56 -5.31 5.19 12.56
C PHE A 56 -4.27 5.90 11.67
N GLY A 57 -3.72 5.21 10.66
CA GLY A 57 -2.73 5.84 9.75
C GLY A 57 -1.44 5.06 9.47
N ARG A 58 -1.39 3.75 9.75
CA ARG A 58 -0.15 2.94 9.62
C ARG A 58 -0.36 1.58 8.94
N ALA A 59 -1.35 1.47 8.06
CA ALA A 59 -1.65 0.22 7.33
C ALA A 59 -1.57 0.41 5.81
N SER A 60 -0.55 1.13 5.32
CA SER A 60 -0.32 1.25 3.88
C SER A 60 0.16 -0.10 3.33
N GLY A 61 -0.60 -0.65 2.39
CA GLY A 61 -0.15 -1.79 1.59
C GLY A 61 1.08 -1.40 0.76
N PHE A 62 1.99 -2.35 0.55
CA PHE A 62 3.14 -2.18 -0.32
C PHE A 62 3.31 -3.38 -1.25
N ILE A 63 3.98 -3.15 -2.37
CA ILE A 63 4.42 -4.19 -3.29
C ILE A 63 5.94 -4.15 -3.31
N GLY A 64 6.58 -5.31 -3.16
CA GLY A 64 8.03 -5.45 -3.12
C GLY A 64 8.53 -6.56 -4.03
N LEU A 65 9.79 -6.46 -4.45
CA LEU A 65 10.50 -7.51 -5.17
C LEU A 65 11.39 -8.29 -4.20
N PHE A 66 11.33 -9.62 -4.30
CA PHE A 66 12.08 -10.53 -3.43
C PHE A 66 12.89 -11.51 -4.27
N ALA A 67 14.04 -11.92 -3.75
CA ALA A 67 14.87 -12.98 -4.32
C ALA A 67 14.96 -14.16 -3.34
N PRO A 68 15.25 -15.39 -3.82
CA PRO A 68 15.43 -16.55 -2.95
C PRO A 68 16.48 -16.32 -1.85
N ALA A 69 16.27 -16.96 -0.69
CA ALA A 69 17.26 -16.95 0.38
C ALA A 69 18.61 -17.51 -0.12
N GLY A 70 19.72 -16.85 0.26
CA GLY A 70 21.06 -17.20 -0.20
C GLY A 70 21.45 -16.63 -1.56
N THR A 71 20.60 -15.84 -2.22
CA THR A 71 20.99 -15.11 -3.44
C THR A 71 22.24 -14.25 -3.15
N PRO A 72 23.32 -14.38 -3.95
CA PRO A 72 24.54 -13.62 -3.74
C PRO A 72 24.31 -12.11 -3.69
N THR A 73 24.93 -11.43 -2.72
CA THR A 73 24.82 -9.97 -2.54
C THR A 73 25.07 -9.16 -3.81
N PRO A 74 26.04 -9.49 -4.68
CA PRO A 74 26.23 -8.74 -5.93
C PRO A 74 25.00 -8.77 -6.85
N ILE A 75 24.26 -9.88 -6.87
CA ILE A 75 23.05 -10.05 -7.69
C ILE A 75 21.90 -9.23 -7.10
N VAL A 76 21.72 -9.26 -5.78
CA VAL A 76 20.70 -8.45 -5.09
C VAL A 76 20.93 -6.95 -5.35
N LYS A 77 22.18 -6.49 -5.22
CA LYS A 77 22.56 -5.09 -5.51
C LYS A 77 22.37 -4.72 -6.97
N GLN A 78 22.59 -5.65 -7.90
CA GLN A 78 22.28 -5.42 -9.30
C GLN A 78 20.77 -5.25 -9.50
N LEU A 79 19.95 -6.18 -9.02
CA LEU A 79 18.49 -6.11 -9.12
C LEU A 79 17.93 -4.81 -8.51
N SER A 80 18.40 -4.42 -7.32
CA SER A 80 17.99 -3.16 -6.69
C SER A 80 18.26 -1.95 -7.58
N ARG A 81 19.45 -1.88 -8.19
CA ARG A 81 19.81 -0.78 -9.11
C ARG A 81 18.95 -0.75 -10.36
N GLU A 82 18.70 -1.91 -10.97
CA GLU A 82 17.85 -2.00 -12.16
C GLU A 82 16.39 -1.60 -11.84
N VAL A 83 15.86 -2.03 -10.70
CA VAL A 83 14.53 -1.62 -10.24
C VAL A 83 14.46 -0.10 -10.04
N ALA A 84 15.48 0.49 -9.43
CA ALA A 84 15.56 1.95 -9.27
C ALA A 84 15.50 2.66 -10.63
N ALA A 85 16.29 2.19 -11.60
CA ALA A 85 16.35 2.76 -12.94
C ALA A 85 15.00 2.65 -13.67
N ILE A 86 14.34 1.48 -13.60
CA ILE A 86 13.03 1.24 -14.22
C ILE A 86 11.96 2.14 -13.60
N LEU A 87 11.91 2.24 -12.26
CA LEU A 87 10.93 3.06 -11.55
C LEU A 87 11.13 4.56 -11.78
N ALA A 88 12.33 4.98 -12.16
CA ALA A 88 12.61 6.37 -12.57
C ALA A 88 12.14 6.70 -13.99
N THR A 89 11.77 5.70 -14.80
CA THR A 89 11.32 5.95 -16.18
C THR A 89 9.97 6.69 -16.23
N PRO A 90 9.73 7.56 -17.22
CA PRO A 90 8.45 8.22 -17.40
C PRO A 90 7.26 7.25 -17.55
N ASN A 91 7.51 6.10 -18.19
CA ASN A 91 6.49 5.07 -18.36
C ASN A 91 6.07 4.49 -16.99
N ALA A 92 7.03 4.08 -16.15
CA ALA A 92 6.73 3.57 -14.82
C ALA A 92 6.00 4.60 -13.94
N GLN A 93 6.45 5.86 -13.98
CA GLN A 93 5.79 6.96 -13.25
C GLN A 93 4.36 7.19 -13.73
N THR A 94 4.11 7.11 -15.05
CA THR A 94 2.77 7.24 -15.62
C THR A 94 1.89 6.07 -15.21
N THR A 95 2.38 4.84 -15.36
CA THR A 95 1.64 3.63 -14.94
C THR A 95 1.27 3.67 -13.46
N ALA A 96 2.21 4.05 -12.58
CA ALA A 96 1.92 4.16 -11.15
C ALA A 96 0.79 5.16 -10.88
N ARG A 97 0.82 6.34 -11.51
CA ARG A 97 -0.25 7.34 -11.39
C ARG A 97 -1.58 6.82 -11.91
N THR A 98 -1.62 6.15 -13.06
CA THR A 98 -2.84 5.56 -13.64
C THR A 98 -3.44 4.52 -12.70
N LEU A 99 -2.59 3.72 -12.04
CA LEU A 99 -3.03 2.71 -11.08
C LEU A 99 -3.37 3.28 -9.69
N THR A 100 -3.26 4.59 -9.49
CA THR A 100 -3.43 5.21 -8.15
C THR A 100 -2.44 4.60 -7.13
N ALA A 101 -1.21 4.35 -7.58
CA ALA A 101 -0.11 3.81 -6.80
C ALA A 101 1.05 4.81 -6.70
N ALA A 102 1.79 4.77 -5.59
CA ALA A 102 2.94 5.63 -5.36
C ALA A 102 4.21 4.82 -5.49
N ILE A 103 5.15 5.31 -6.28
CA ILE A 103 6.50 4.74 -6.33
C ILE A 103 7.22 5.16 -5.05
N ALA A 104 7.50 4.18 -4.19
CA ALA A 104 8.21 4.34 -2.93
C ALA A 104 9.46 3.45 -2.91
N TYR A 105 10.32 3.62 -3.91
CA TYR A 105 11.55 2.83 -4.02
C TYR A 105 12.43 2.99 -2.78
N GLN A 106 12.99 1.86 -2.34
CA GLN A 106 14.01 1.76 -1.32
C GLN A 106 15.10 0.83 -1.87
N ASP A 107 16.37 1.10 -1.54
CA ASP A 107 17.44 0.15 -1.83
C ASP A 107 17.28 -1.15 -1.03
N ASP A 108 18.08 -2.16 -1.36
CA ASP A 108 17.99 -3.50 -0.76
C ASP A 108 18.12 -3.48 0.78
N GLU A 109 19.03 -2.66 1.31
CA GLU A 109 19.25 -2.56 2.76
C GLU A 109 18.11 -1.81 3.47
N ALA A 110 17.65 -0.70 2.90
CA ALA A 110 16.52 0.07 3.43
C ALA A 110 15.23 -0.74 3.38
N PHE A 111 14.98 -1.46 2.28
CA PHE A 111 13.80 -2.30 2.14
C PHE A 111 13.82 -3.48 3.12
N ALA A 112 14.97 -4.11 3.35
CA ALA A 112 15.11 -5.15 4.38
C ALA A 112 14.80 -4.62 5.79
N ARG A 113 15.28 -3.40 6.13
CA ARG A 113 14.94 -2.75 7.41
C ARG A 113 13.45 -2.44 7.52
N PHE A 114 12.85 -1.93 6.46
CA PHE A 114 11.41 -1.66 6.41
C PHE A 114 10.59 -2.94 6.66
N LEU A 115 10.92 -4.04 5.99
CA LEU A 115 10.24 -5.33 6.17
C LEU A 115 10.35 -5.88 7.60
N ALA A 116 11.53 -5.76 8.21
CA ALA A 116 11.72 -6.14 9.60
C ALA A 116 10.82 -5.31 10.53
N GLY A 117 10.73 -4.00 10.29
CA GLY A 117 9.83 -3.10 11.02
C GLY A 117 8.35 -3.45 10.85
N GLU A 118 7.91 -3.69 9.61
CA GLU A 118 6.54 -4.12 9.32
C GLU A 118 6.20 -5.45 10.03
N SER A 119 7.12 -6.41 10.00
CA SER A 119 6.92 -7.71 10.66
C SER A 119 6.71 -7.56 12.17
N VAL A 120 7.49 -6.71 12.83
CA VAL A 120 7.33 -6.42 14.26
C VAL A 120 6.00 -5.73 14.53
N LYS A 121 5.67 -4.69 13.75
CA LYS A 121 4.41 -3.93 13.88
C LYS A 121 3.20 -4.85 13.79
N TRP A 122 3.14 -5.68 12.76
CA TRP A 122 2.00 -6.57 12.55
C TRP A 122 1.94 -7.71 13.56
N LYS A 123 3.09 -8.24 14.00
CA LYS A 123 3.12 -9.20 15.12
C LYS A 123 2.54 -8.61 16.41
N GLN A 124 2.89 -7.37 16.74
CA GLN A 124 2.34 -6.67 17.90
C GLN A 124 0.83 -6.45 17.77
N ALA A 125 0.39 -5.95 16.60
CA ALA A 125 -1.03 -5.75 16.32
C ALA A 125 -1.82 -7.07 16.48
N LEU A 126 -1.36 -8.16 15.85
CA LEU A 126 -1.99 -9.47 15.97
C LEU A 126 -2.02 -9.98 17.41
N SER A 127 -0.94 -9.80 18.18
CA SER A 127 -0.90 -10.25 19.58
C SER A 127 -1.84 -9.47 20.51
N SER A 128 -2.19 -8.23 20.14
CA SER A 128 -3.14 -7.40 20.89
C SER A 128 -4.60 -7.72 20.57
N LEU A 129 -4.85 -8.52 19.54
CA LEU A 129 -6.17 -8.89 19.07
C LEU A 129 -6.42 -10.37 19.38
N ASP A 130 -7.55 -10.70 20.00
CA ASP A 130 -7.98 -12.09 20.23
C ASP A 130 -8.54 -12.71 18.94
N LEU A 131 -7.73 -12.71 17.88
CA LEU A 131 -8.10 -13.28 16.59
C LEU A 131 -8.03 -14.80 16.70
N ARG A 132 -9.20 -15.44 16.75
CA ARG A 132 -9.30 -16.89 16.61
C ARG A 132 -8.97 -17.26 15.17
N GLN A 133 -7.97 -18.14 14.99
CA GLN A 133 -7.69 -18.76 13.70
C GLN A 133 -8.76 -19.78 13.34
#